data_AF-A0A182WF19-F1
#
_entry.id   AF-A0A182WF19-F1
#
_cell.length_a   1.000
_cell.length_b   1.000
_cell.length_c   1.000
_cell.angle_alpha   90.00
_cell.angle_beta   90.00
_cell.angle_gamma   90.00
#
_symmetry.space_group_name_H-M   'P 1'
#
loop_
_entity.id
_entity.type
_entity.pdbx_description
1 polymer ?
#
loop_
_entity_poly.entity_id
_entity_poly.type
_entity_poly.pdbx_seq_one_letter_code
_entity_poly.pdbx_strand_id
1 'polypeptide(L)'
;MKLLFVLLALGGVCQLHGFQICDRKAPGTITGNPANCREFYMCRSGRPVVFSCPENMYFDSASSACGYKAYCVENNADPEQDPQYSPIVAEPSRLVPSSSVCLRASPGAIRADTTGCKSFYQCTMAGPLRLECPAGTLFDTNRMVCDAADIVSCAFAPANPTAGGNSPSNLLALLCFGKKNGHKLGHPTNCERYVVCNGHNKPQELRCPVGTAYNKERNICDFKHNVVC
;
A
#
# COMPACT_ATOMS: atom_id res chain seq x y z
N MET A 1 65.66 3.68 16.37
CA MET A 1 64.89 4.27 15.25
C MET A 1 63.79 3.31 14.86
N LYS A 2 62.53 3.77 14.92
CA LYS A 2 61.33 3.26 14.20
C LYS A 2 60.83 1.85 14.58
N LEU A 3 59.55 1.58 14.81
CA LEU A 3 58.32 2.39 14.92
C LEU A 3 57.27 1.38 15.44
N LEU A 4 56.52 1.70 16.51
CA LEU A 4 55.34 0.92 16.91
C LEU A 4 54.27 1.03 15.81
N PHE A 5 53.86 -0.08 15.21
CA PHE A 5 52.65 -0.12 14.39
C PHE A 5 51.46 -0.48 15.29
N VAL A 6 50.63 0.53 15.57
CA VAL A 6 49.30 0.36 16.14
C VAL A 6 48.41 -0.24 15.06
N LEU A 7 47.97 -1.48 15.25
CA LEU A 7 46.91 -2.10 14.44
C LEU A 7 45.57 -1.44 14.83
N LEU A 8 45.16 -0.43 14.07
CA LEU A 8 43.79 0.04 14.06
C LEU A 8 42.93 -1.04 13.40
N ALA A 9 42.20 -1.81 14.22
CA ALA A 9 41.05 -2.56 13.77
C ALA A 9 40.00 -1.56 13.28
N LEU A 10 40.05 -1.21 12.00
CA LEU A 10 38.95 -0.54 11.33
C LEU A 10 37.79 -1.53 11.32
N GLY A 11 36.84 -1.29 12.22
CA GLY A 11 35.57 -1.99 12.26
C GLY A 11 34.98 -1.99 10.86
N GLY A 12 34.89 -3.18 10.28
CA GLY A 12 34.15 -3.41 9.05
C GLY A 12 32.72 -2.96 9.30
N VAL A 13 32.35 -1.82 8.72
CA VAL A 13 30.96 -1.41 8.60
C VAL A 13 30.30 -2.49 7.76
N CYS A 14 29.45 -3.31 8.39
CA CYS A 14 28.56 -4.21 7.68
C CYS A 14 27.64 -3.31 6.85
N GLN A 15 27.98 -3.06 5.59
CA GLN A 15 27.10 -2.32 4.69
C GLN A 15 25.92 -3.23 4.38
N LEU A 16 24.86 -3.07 5.17
CA LEU A 16 23.51 -3.50 4.84
C LEU A 16 23.10 -2.72 3.59
N HIS A 17 23.43 -3.24 2.40
CA HIS A 17 22.87 -2.76 1.14
C HIS A 17 21.44 -3.29 1.01
N GLY A 18 20.57 -2.85 1.93
CA GLY A 18 19.14 -3.00 1.75
C GLY A 18 18.73 -2.24 0.49
N PHE A 19 17.70 -2.75 -0.18
CA PHE A 19 17.14 -2.27 -1.43
C PHE A 19 17.09 -0.72 -1.53
N GLN A 20 18.11 -0.12 -2.16
CA GLN A 20 18.32 1.34 -2.18
C GLN A 20 17.26 2.13 -2.96
N ILE A 21 16.29 1.46 -3.58
CA ILE A 21 15.31 2.13 -4.44
C ILE A 21 14.50 3.17 -3.69
N CYS A 22 14.24 2.97 -2.41
CA CYS A 22 13.42 3.88 -1.60
C CYS A 22 14.24 4.72 -0.61
N ASP A 23 15.56 4.62 -0.67
CA ASP A 23 16.45 5.36 0.21
C ASP A 23 16.30 6.87 -0.02
N ARG A 24 16.03 7.58 1.08
CA ARG A 24 15.82 9.05 1.09
C ARG A 24 14.71 9.55 0.15
N LYS A 25 13.84 8.67 -0.35
CA LYS A 25 12.65 9.07 -1.10
C LYS A 25 11.51 9.41 -0.15
N ALA A 26 10.75 10.45 -0.49
CA ALA A 26 9.56 10.80 0.28
C ALA A 26 8.51 9.68 0.20
N PRO A 27 7.69 9.47 1.25
CA PRO A 27 6.55 8.56 1.17
C PRO A 27 5.65 8.88 -0.03
N GLY A 28 5.15 7.86 -0.71
CA GLY A 28 4.32 8.01 -1.91
C GLY A 28 5.11 8.24 -3.21
N THR A 29 6.44 8.40 -3.15
CA THR A 29 7.26 8.47 -4.38
C THR A 29 7.11 7.18 -5.17
N ILE A 30 6.78 7.31 -6.47
CA ILE A 30 6.67 6.19 -7.41
C ILE A 30 7.93 6.12 -8.27
N THR A 31 8.47 4.92 -8.48
CA THR A 31 9.67 4.70 -9.29
C THR A 31 9.61 3.35 -10.01
N GLY A 32 10.15 3.25 -11.22
CA GLY A 32 10.09 2.02 -12.01
C GLY A 32 10.96 0.91 -11.43
N ASN A 33 10.59 -0.35 -11.69
CA ASN A 33 11.44 -1.49 -11.37
C ASN A 33 12.54 -1.66 -12.44
N PRO A 34 13.84 -1.54 -12.09
CA PRO A 34 14.94 -1.65 -13.05
C PRO A 34 15.13 -3.07 -13.61
N ALA A 35 14.57 -4.09 -12.95
CA ALA A 35 14.68 -5.49 -13.37
C ALA A 35 13.45 -5.98 -14.14
N ASN A 36 12.30 -5.30 -14.02
CA ASN A 36 11.06 -5.73 -14.65
C ASN A 36 10.23 -4.49 -15.01
N CYS A 37 10.17 -4.15 -16.30
CA CYS A 37 9.46 -2.96 -16.77
C CYS A 37 7.94 -2.99 -16.50
N ARG A 38 7.37 -4.15 -16.20
CA ARG A 38 5.94 -4.28 -15.87
C ARG A 38 5.66 -3.96 -14.42
N GLU A 39 6.68 -3.67 -13.61
CA GLU A 39 6.55 -3.39 -12.20
C GLU A 39 7.07 -2.00 -11.85
N PHE A 40 6.54 -1.47 -10.76
CA PHE A 40 6.99 -0.22 -10.18
C PHE A 40 6.81 -0.25 -8.66
N TYR A 41 7.56 0.61 -7.99
CA TYR A 41 7.58 0.71 -6.55
C TYR A 41 6.92 2.00 -6.10
N MET A 42 6.11 1.91 -5.05
CA MET A 42 5.72 3.06 -4.21
C MET A 42 6.51 2.99 -2.91
N CYS A 43 7.21 4.07 -2.58
CA CYS A 43 8.04 4.10 -1.38
C CYS A 43 7.23 4.44 -0.12
N ARG A 44 7.40 3.63 0.92
CA ARG A 44 6.77 3.76 2.23
C ARG A 44 7.83 3.62 3.32
N SER A 45 8.23 4.74 3.93
CA SER A 45 9.22 4.77 5.02
C SER A 45 10.51 4.00 4.69
N GLY A 46 11.07 4.23 3.49
CA GLY A 46 12.25 3.53 2.99
C GLY A 46 12.01 2.12 2.47
N ARG A 47 10.79 1.57 2.57
CA ARG A 47 10.43 0.25 2.05
C ARG A 47 9.68 0.35 0.72
N PRO A 48 10.02 -0.47 -0.28
CA PRO A 48 9.28 -0.56 -1.53
C PRO A 48 7.98 -1.37 -1.37
N VAL A 49 6.89 -0.85 -1.92
CA VAL A 49 5.67 -1.60 -2.22
C VAL A 49 5.61 -1.82 -3.73
N VAL A 50 5.54 -3.07 -4.19
CA VAL A 50 5.53 -3.43 -5.61
C VAL A 50 4.12 -3.42 -6.14
N PHE A 51 3.92 -2.73 -7.24
CA PHE A 51 2.72 -2.79 -8.06
C PHE A 51 3.11 -3.25 -9.47
N SER A 52 2.17 -3.90 -10.14
CA SER A 52 2.36 -4.35 -11.52
C SER A 52 1.42 -3.60 -12.45
N CYS A 53 1.91 -3.19 -13.61
CA CYS A 53 1.09 -2.75 -14.72
C CYS A 53 0.25 -3.91 -15.27
N PRO A 54 -0.93 -3.62 -15.86
CA PRO A 54 -1.74 -4.63 -16.54
C PRO A 54 -0.99 -5.33 -17.68
N GLU A 55 -1.58 -6.39 -18.20
CA GLU A 55 -1.02 -7.13 -19.33
C GLU A 55 -0.72 -6.20 -20.52
N ASN A 56 0.45 -6.39 -21.14
CA ASN A 56 0.96 -5.58 -22.25
C ASN A 56 1.14 -4.07 -21.96
N MET A 57 1.19 -3.66 -20.70
CA MET A 57 1.56 -2.32 -20.28
C MET A 57 2.87 -2.34 -19.48
N TYR A 58 3.61 -1.25 -19.60
CA TYR A 58 4.93 -1.06 -19.00
C TYR A 58 4.96 0.27 -18.25
N PHE A 59 5.71 0.33 -17.16
CA PHE A 59 5.84 1.54 -16.37
C PHE A 59 6.80 2.52 -17.06
N ASP A 60 6.30 3.70 -17.39
CA ASP A 60 7.09 4.79 -17.93
C ASP A 60 7.50 5.75 -16.81
N SER A 61 8.81 5.84 -16.55
CA SER A 61 9.33 6.68 -15.46
C SER A 61 9.17 8.18 -15.73
N ALA A 62 9.11 8.60 -17.01
CA ALA A 62 8.94 10.00 -17.37
C ALA A 62 7.54 10.52 -17.01
N SER A 63 6.50 9.72 -17.31
CA SER A 63 5.12 10.04 -16.94
C SER A 63 4.70 9.50 -15.57
N SER A 64 5.53 8.67 -14.92
CA SER A 64 5.21 7.95 -13.69
C SER A 64 3.90 7.16 -13.79
N ALA A 65 3.66 6.53 -14.95
CA ALA A 65 2.42 5.85 -15.27
C ALA A 65 2.65 4.58 -16.09
N CYS A 66 1.75 3.60 -15.95
CA CYS A 66 1.69 2.48 -16.88
C CYS A 66 1.18 2.95 -18.26
N GLY A 67 1.79 2.47 -19.33
CA GLY A 67 1.38 2.74 -20.71
C GLY A 67 1.76 1.61 -21.66
N TYR A 68 1.18 1.62 -22.87
CA TYR A 68 1.55 0.67 -23.93
C TYR A 68 2.89 0.99 -24.59
N LYS A 69 3.40 2.20 -24.38
CA LYS A 69 4.72 2.66 -24.82
C LYS A 69 5.43 3.20 -23.59
N ALA A 70 6.40 2.46 -23.07
CA ALA A 70 7.28 2.93 -22.01
C ALA A 70 8.71 2.93 -22.52
N TYR A 71 9.47 3.95 -22.17
CA TYR A 71 10.91 3.93 -22.35
C TYR A 71 11.52 3.34 -21.08
N CYS A 72 11.72 2.03 -21.07
CA CYS A 72 12.36 1.33 -19.97
C CYS A 72 13.49 0.46 -20.54
N VAL A 73 14.61 0.40 -19.82
CA VAL A 73 15.74 -0.46 -20.17
C VAL A 73 15.91 -1.44 -19.01
N GLU A 74 15.57 -2.70 -19.23
CA GLU A 74 15.85 -3.77 -18.27
C GLU A 74 17.35 -4.02 -18.28
N ASN A 75 18.05 -3.58 -17.25
CA ASN A 75 19.52 -3.67 -17.22
C ASN A 75 20.03 -5.00 -16.64
N ASN A 76 19.16 -6.02 -16.47
CA ASN A 76 19.46 -7.23 -15.69
C ASN A 76 20.16 -6.91 -14.36
N ALA A 77 19.84 -5.75 -13.78
CA ALA A 77 20.25 -5.43 -12.44
C ALA A 77 19.42 -6.34 -11.56
N ASP A 78 19.98 -7.47 -11.16
CA ASP A 78 19.45 -8.25 -10.06
C ASP A 78 19.47 -7.28 -8.87
N PRO A 79 18.32 -6.78 -8.39
CA PRO A 79 18.34 -5.96 -7.22
C PRO A 79 18.92 -6.86 -6.14
N GLU A 80 20.15 -6.56 -5.72
CA GLU A 80 20.93 -7.34 -4.77
C GLU A 80 19.97 -7.89 -3.72
N GLN A 81 19.62 -9.18 -3.86
CA GLN A 81 18.52 -9.78 -3.11
C GLN A 81 19.01 -9.89 -1.68
N ASP A 82 18.86 -8.81 -0.92
CA ASP A 82 18.99 -8.88 0.52
C ASP A 82 17.92 -9.88 0.99
N PRO A 83 18.31 -11.06 1.49
CA PRO A 83 17.36 -12.08 1.94
C PRO A 83 16.45 -11.57 3.06
N GLN A 84 16.78 -10.43 3.70
CA GLN A 84 15.97 -9.79 4.73
C GLN A 84 14.94 -8.77 4.21
N TYR A 85 14.98 -8.38 2.93
CA TYR A 85 14.13 -7.32 2.38
C TYR A 85 13.35 -7.77 1.14
N SER A 86 12.39 -8.68 1.33
CA SER A 86 11.38 -8.97 0.30
C SER A 86 10.42 -7.78 0.14
N PRO A 87 10.20 -7.26 -1.08
CA PRO A 87 9.24 -6.21 -1.32
C PRO A 87 7.80 -6.60 -0.91
N ILE A 88 7.01 -5.63 -0.46
CA ILE A 88 5.59 -5.88 -0.16
C ILE A 88 4.84 -5.90 -1.49
N VAL A 89 4.29 -7.04 -1.88
CA VAL A 89 3.59 -7.21 -3.17
C VAL A 89 2.13 -6.77 -3.04
N ALA A 90 1.68 -5.91 -3.94
CA ALA A 90 0.29 -5.51 -4.07
C ALA A 90 -0.50 -6.45 -4.98
N GLU A 91 -1.82 -6.38 -4.93
CA GLU A 91 -2.70 -7.12 -5.85
C GLU A 91 -2.55 -6.61 -7.30
N PRO A 92 -2.83 -7.45 -8.31
CA PRO A 92 -2.79 -7.05 -9.70
C PRO A 92 -3.66 -5.81 -9.99
N SER A 93 -3.10 -4.86 -10.71
CA SER A 93 -3.80 -3.63 -11.08
C SER A 93 -4.89 -3.89 -12.13
N ARG A 94 -5.91 -3.03 -12.16
CA ARG A 94 -7.06 -3.16 -13.08
C ARG A 94 -7.41 -1.84 -13.74
N LEU A 95 -7.47 -1.81 -15.07
CA LEU A 95 -7.99 -0.65 -15.80
C LEU A 95 -9.50 -0.50 -15.57
N VAL A 96 -9.95 0.75 -15.36
CA VAL A 96 -11.36 1.11 -15.18
C VAL A 96 -11.72 2.28 -16.13
N PRO A 97 -11.73 2.07 -17.46
CA PRO A 97 -11.81 3.15 -18.44
C PRO A 97 -13.12 3.96 -18.39
N SER A 98 -14.20 3.36 -17.87
CA SER A 98 -15.52 4.00 -17.74
C SER A 98 -15.62 4.98 -16.57
N SER A 99 -14.59 5.08 -15.72
CA SER A 99 -14.58 6.01 -14.59
C SER A 99 -14.05 7.38 -15.00
N SER A 100 -14.73 8.44 -14.56
CA SER A 100 -14.31 9.83 -14.76
C SER A 100 -13.32 10.34 -13.71
N VAL A 101 -12.84 9.48 -12.80
CA VAL A 101 -11.93 9.87 -11.70
C VAL A 101 -10.65 10.56 -12.18
N CYS A 102 -10.19 10.26 -13.39
CA CYS A 102 -9.02 10.87 -14.02
C CYS A 102 -9.35 11.99 -15.01
N LEU A 103 -10.59 12.49 -15.03
CA LEU A 103 -10.98 13.60 -15.89
C LEU A 103 -10.08 14.81 -15.59
N ARG A 104 -9.42 15.31 -16.65
CA ARG A 104 -8.47 16.46 -16.59
C ARG A 104 -7.23 16.22 -15.72
N ALA A 105 -6.89 14.97 -15.42
CA ALA A 105 -5.65 14.61 -14.77
C ALA A 105 -4.56 14.27 -15.80
N SER A 106 -3.33 14.68 -15.56
CA SER A 106 -2.17 14.24 -16.35
C SER A 106 -1.85 12.76 -16.07
N PRO A 107 -1.15 12.06 -16.99
CA PRO A 107 -0.49 10.80 -16.68
C PRO A 107 0.30 10.87 -15.38
N GLY A 108 0.22 9.80 -14.58
CA GLY A 108 0.93 9.66 -13.30
C GLY A 108 0.24 10.32 -12.11
N ALA A 109 -0.79 11.14 -12.34
CA ALA A 109 -1.57 11.71 -11.25
C ALA A 109 -2.24 10.60 -10.42
N ILE A 110 -2.15 10.73 -9.09
CA ILE A 110 -2.78 9.82 -8.15
C ILE A 110 -4.10 10.42 -7.62
N ARG A 111 -5.16 9.60 -7.57
CA ARG A 111 -6.48 9.97 -7.07
C ARG A 111 -6.97 8.95 -6.05
N ALA A 112 -7.54 9.43 -4.94
CA ALA A 112 -8.15 8.55 -3.95
C ALA A 112 -9.41 7.86 -4.51
N ASP A 113 -9.66 6.63 -4.08
CA ASP A 113 -10.92 5.94 -4.34
C ASP A 113 -11.97 6.36 -3.31
N THR A 114 -12.99 7.12 -3.73
CA THR A 114 -13.99 7.67 -2.81
C THR A 114 -14.94 6.63 -2.22
N THR A 115 -14.91 5.40 -2.72
CA THR A 115 -15.73 4.29 -2.18
C THR A 115 -15.07 3.60 -0.99
N GLY A 116 -13.75 3.78 -0.79
CA GLY A 116 -13.00 3.22 0.33
C GLY A 116 -11.50 3.32 0.12
N CYS A 117 -10.72 3.17 1.18
CA CYS A 117 -9.27 3.42 1.15
C CYS A 117 -8.43 2.17 0.83
N LYS A 118 -9.04 1.06 0.38
CA LYS A 118 -8.27 -0.11 -0.05
C LYS A 118 -7.46 0.15 -1.31
N SER A 119 -7.90 1.13 -2.09
CA SER A 119 -7.40 1.39 -3.42
C SER A 119 -7.27 2.86 -3.69
N PHE A 120 -6.51 3.15 -4.74
CA PHE A 120 -6.39 4.45 -5.35
C PHE A 120 -6.31 4.26 -6.87
N TYR A 121 -6.31 5.36 -7.60
CA TYR A 121 -6.16 5.37 -9.04
C TYR A 121 -4.87 6.07 -9.43
N GLN A 122 -4.11 5.45 -10.33
CA GLN A 122 -3.12 6.14 -11.14
C GLN A 122 -3.76 6.50 -12.48
N CYS A 123 -3.67 7.76 -12.87
CA CYS A 123 -4.18 8.19 -14.17
C CYS A 123 -3.19 7.85 -15.26
N THR A 124 -3.65 7.11 -16.27
CA THR A 124 -2.85 6.72 -17.44
C THR A 124 -3.51 7.25 -18.71
N MET A 125 -2.81 7.20 -19.84
CA MET A 125 -3.41 7.52 -21.14
C MET A 125 -4.48 6.51 -21.58
N ALA A 126 -4.45 5.29 -21.05
CA ALA A 126 -5.47 4.27 -21.30
C ALA A 126 -6.73 4.42 -20.42
N GLY A 127 -6.70 5.36 -19.46
CA GLY A 127 -7.75 5.58 -18.47
C GLY A 127 -7.27 5.37 -17.03
N PRO A 128 -8.20 5.43 -16.05
CA PRO A 128 -7.88 5.18 -14.66
C PRO A 128 -7.38 3.74 -14.44
N LEU A 129 -6.21 3.60 -13.86
CA LEU A 129 -5.68 2.33 -13.39
C LEU A 129 -5.92 2.22 -11.88
N ARG A 130 -6.79 1.30 -11.47
CA ARG A 130 -7.07 1.03 -10.06
C ARG A 130 -5.98 0.14 -9.47
N LEU A 131 -5.40 0.58 -8.37
CA LEU A 131 -4.32 -0.06 -7.63
C LEU A 131 -4.81 -0.35 -6.22
N GLU A 132 -4.80 -1.61 -5.79
CA GLU A 132 -5.16 -1.98 -4.42
C GLU A 132 -3.90 -2.05 -3.55
N CYS A 133 -3.96 -1.46 -2.36
CA CYS A 133 -2.88 -1.56 -1.40
C CYS A 133 -2.72 -3.02 -0.93
N PRO A 134 -1.49 -3.47 -0.61
CA PRO A 134 -1.23 -4.82 -0.09
C PRO A 134 -2.09 -5.17 1.12
N ALA A 135 -2.26 -6.47 1.36
CA ALA A 135 -3.03 -6.98 2.50
C ALA A 135 -2.59 -6.32 3.82
N GLY A 136 -3.56 -5.84 4.60
CA GLY A 136 -3.33 -5.16 5.86
C GLY A 136 -2.93 -3.68 5.78
N THR A 137 -2.83 -3.12 4.58
CA THR A 137 -2.58 -1.69 4.35
C THR A 137 -3.77 -0.98 3.70
N LEU A 138 -3.85 0.33 3.84
CA LEU A 138 -4.84 1.21 3.21
C LEU A 138 -4.12 2.43 2.62
N PHE A 139 -4.73 3.06 1.63
CA PHE A 139 -4.25 4.28 1.02
C PHE A 139 -4.53 5.48 1.93
N ASP A 140 -3.46 6.14 2.35
CA ASP A 140 -3.52 7.40 3.07
C ASP A 140 -3.77 8.54 2.09
N THR A 141 -4.94 9.15 2.16
CA THR A 141 -5.35 10.21 1.24
C THR A 141 -4.64 11.53 1.49
N ASN A 142 -4.01 11.71 2.66
CA ASN A 142 -3.25 12.92 2.99
C ASN A 142 -1.80 12.80 2.53
N ARG A 143 -1.21 11.60 2.72
CA ARG A 143 0.19 11.33 2.37
C ARG A 143 0.37 10.68 1.00
N MET A 144 -0.72 10.31 0.35
CA MET A 144 -0.77 9.69 -0.98
C MET A 144 0.08 8.41 -1.07
N VAL A 145 -0.04 7.54 -0.06
CA VAL A 145 0.78 6.32 0.08
C VAL A 145 -0.02 5.18 0.70
N CYS A 146 0.21 3.94 0.28
CA CYS A 146 -0.29 2.77 1.01
C CYS A 146 0.48 2.61 2.32
N ASP A 147 -0.23 2.62 3.45
CA ASP A 147 0.35 2.50 4.79
C ASP A 147 -0.49 1.57 5.67
N ALA A 148 0.00 1.21 6.85
CA ALA A 148 -0.69 0.30 7.76
C ALA A 148 -2.10 0.84 8.08
N ALA A 149 -3.09 -0.05 7.94
CA ALA A 149 -4.50 0.35 7.97
C ALA A 149 -4.92 1.06 9.26
N ASP A 150 -4.21 0.82 10.37
CA ASP A 150 -4.49 1.39 11.69
C ASP A 150 -3.99 2.82 11.91
N ILE A 151 -3.09 3.32 11.07
CA ILE A 151 -2.55 4.69 11.17
C ILE A 151 -2.95 5.59 10.00
N VAL A 152 -3.60 5.01 8.99
CA VAL A 152 -4.01 5.73 7.78
C VAL A 152 -5.11 6.75 8.08
N SER A 153 -4.96 7.93 7.47
CA SER A 153 -6.06 8.89 7.33
C SER A 153 -6.88 8.56 6.09
N CYS A 154 -8.03 7.91 6.29
CA CYS A 154 -8.98 7.63 5.22
C CYS A 154 -10.01 8.77 5.15
N ALA A 155 -9.60 9.93 4.60
CA ALA A 155 -10.41 11.14 4.63
C ALA A 155 -11.36 11.20 3.42
N PHE A 156 -12.66 11.11 3.68
CA PHE A 156 -13.68 11.64 2.77
C PHE A 156 -14.65 12.49 3.61
N ALA A 157 -14.55 13.80 3.50
CA ALA A 157 -15.35 14.78 4.25
C ALA A 157 -16.05 15.75 3.26
N PRO A 158 -17.24 16.28 3.59
CA PRO A 158 -17.62 16.73 4.92
C PRO A 158 -18.52 15.75 5.67
N ALA A 159 -18.35 15.69 6.99
CA ALA A 159 -19.48 15.49 7.87
C ALA A 159 -20.41 16.68 7.67
N ASN A 160 -21.60 16.46 7.12
CA ASN A 160 -22.71 17.34 7.46
C ASN A 160 -23.28 16.80 8.77
N PRO A 161 -23.21 17.53 9.90
CA PRO A 161 -23.89 17.13 11.12
C PRO A 161 -25.37 17.47 10.96
N THR A 162 -26.07 16.79 10.04
CA THR A 162 -27.51 16.63 10.21
C THR A 162 -27.69 15.53 11.25
N ALA A 163 -27.72 15.98 12.52
CA ALA A 163 -28.50 15.31 13.54
C ALA A 163 -29.91 15.07 12.97
N GLY A 164 -30.20 13.82 12.62
CA GLY A 164 -31.50 13.44 12.07
C GLY A 164 -31.43 12.23 11.18
N GLY A 165 -31.64 11.05 11.77
CA GLY A 165 -32.16 9.86 11.08
C GLY A 165 -31.23 9.22 10.05
N ASN A 166 -30.50 8.20 10.47
CA ASN A 166 -30.71 6.82 10.02
C ASN A 166 -29.66 5.95 10.71
N SER A 167 -30.15 4.97 11.48
CA SER A 167 -29.34 3.87 11.99
C SER A 167 -28.45 3.34 10.86
N PRO A 168 -27.15 3.05 11.07
CA PRO A 168 -26.34 2.45 10.03
C PRO A 168 -27.00 1.14 9.62
N SER A 169 -27.57 1.09 8.42
CA SER A 169 -28.19 -0.11 7.84
C SER A 169 -27.16 -1.21 7.55
N ASN A 170 -25.89 -1.00 7.89
CA ASN A 170 -24.79 -1.92 7.75
C ASN A 170 -24.21 -2.26 9.14
N LEU A 171 -24.27 -3.56 9.50
CA LEU A 171 -23.72 -4.11 10.74
C LEU A 171 -22.26 -3.71 10.99
N LEU A 172 -21.43 -3.62 9.95
CA LEU A 172 -20.02 -3.23 10.09
C LEU A 172 -19.88 -1.76 10.51
N ALA A 173 -20.80 -0.88 10.09
CA ALA A 173 -20.76 0.53 10.48
C ALA A 173 -21.18 0.73 11.94
N LEU A 174 -22.14 -0.06 12.43
CA LEU A 174 -22.48 -0.14 13.85
C LEU A 174 -21.28 -0.58 14.70
N LEU A 175 -20.49 -1.54 14.22
CA LEU A 175 -19.29 -2.03 14.92
C LEU A 175 -18.23 -0.94 15.11
N CYS A 176 -18.11 0.00 14.17
CA CYS A 176 -17.20 1.13 14.27
C CYS A 176 -17.76 2.36 14.99
N PHE A 177 -19.02 2.33 15.43
CA PHE A 177 -19.64 3.44 16.13
C PHE A 177 -18.92 3.74 17.46
N GLY A 178 -18.47 4.98 17.62
CA GLY A 178 -17.74 5.42 18.82
C GLY A 178 -16.33 4.82 18.98
N LYS A 179 -15.82 4.12 17.96
CA LYS A 179 -14.46 3.58 17.95
C LYS A 179 -13.46 4.62 17.44
N LYS A 180 -12.25 4.61 18.01
CA LYS A 180 -11.14 5.45 17.54
C LYS A 180 -10.64 4.99 16.17
N ASN A 181 -9.98 5.91 15.45
CA ASN A 181 -9.26 5.57 14.22
C ASN A 181 -8.27 4.42 14.47
N GLY A 182 -8.25 3.44 13.57
CA GLY A 182 -7.42 2.26 13.64
C GLY A 182 -7.90 1.15 14.57
N HIS A 183 -9.08 1.29 15.21
CA HIS A 183 -9.64 0.19 16.00
C HIS A 183 -9.96 -1.02 15.10
N LYS A 184 -9.47 -2.20 15.48
CA LYS A 184 -9.62 -3.44 14.71
C LYS A 184 -10.64 -4.36 15.37
N LEU A 185 -11.47 -5.01 14.55
CA LEU A 185 -12.54 -5.91 14.97
C LEU A 185 -12.56 -7.14 14.07
N GLY A 186 -12.93 -8.32 14.60
CA GLY A 186 -13.18 -9.48 13.75
C GLY A 186 -14.40 -9.26 12.85
N HIS A 187 -14.37 -9.78 11.62
CA HIS A 187 -15.54 -9.72 10.74
C HIS A 187 -16.62 -10.69 11.26
N PRO A 188 -17.91 -10.28 11.31
CA PRO A 188 -18.96 -11.03 12.02
C PRO A 188 -19.29 -12.40 11.43
N THR A 189 -19.00 -12.62 10.14
CA THR A 189 -19.36 -13.86 9.43
C THR A 189 -18.19 -14.49 8.68
N ASN A 190 -16.97 -13.96 8.80
CA ASN A 190 -15.83 -14.47 8.03
C ASN A 190 -14.51 -14.26 8.79
N CYS A 191 -13.96 -15.32 9.35
CA CYS A 191 -12.74 -15.24 10.16
C CYS A 191 -11.46 -14.98 9.37
N GLU A 192 -11.47 -15.14 8.04
CA GLU A 192 -10.36 -14.69 7.19
C GLU A 192 -10.38 -13.18 6.98
N ARG A 193 -11.33 -12.46 7.61
CA ARG A 193 -11.51 -11.03 7.47
C ARG A 193 -11.62 -10.34 8.80
N TYR A 194 -11.26 -9.06 8.78
CA TYR A 194 -11.37 -8.17 9.91
C TYR A 194 -11.76 -6.78 9.44
N VAL A 195 -12.15 -5.91 10.36
CA VAL A 195 -12.59 -4.56 10.09
C VAL A 195 -11.65 -3.60 10.79
N VAL A 196 -11.20 -2.57 10.09
CA VAL A 196 -10.49 -1.43 10.67
C VAL A 196 -11.41 -0.22 10.62
N CYS A 197 -11.64 0.39 11.77
CA CYS A 197 -12.46 1.57 11.89
C CYS A 197 -11.63 2.80 11.60
N ASN A 198 -11.98 3.48 10.51
CA ASN A 198 -11.45 4.79 10.21
C ASN A 198 -12.49 5.84 10.62
N GLY A 199 -12.03 7.02 11.05
CA GLY A 199 -12.89 8.07 11.63
C GLY A 199 -14.22 8.29 10.88
N HIS A 200 -15.25 8.76 11.62
CA HIS A 200 -16.65 8.88 11.15
C HIS A 200 -17.38 7.53 10.95
N ASN A 201 -17.12 6.53 11.79
CA ASN A 201 -17.81 5.23 11.78
C ASN A 201 -17.69 4.49 10.44
N LYS A 202 -16.59 4.68 9.70
CA LYS A 202 -16.39 4.03 8.39
C LYS A 202 -15.60 2.73 8.57
N PRO A 203 -16.26 1.56 8.47
CA PRO A 203 -15.56 0.29 8.51
C PRO A 203 -14.80 0.06 7.21
N GLN A 204 -13.57 -0.41 7.30
CA GLN A 204 -12.81 -0.94 6.17
C GLN A 204 -12.57 -2.43 6.42
N GLU A 205 -13.25 -3.29 5.65
CA GLU A 205 -13.09 -4.74 5.73
C GLU A 205 -11.76 -5.15 5.08
N LEU A 206 -10.85 -5.83 5.77
CA LEU A 206 -9.60 -6.31 5.21
C LEU A 206 -9.58 -7.84 5.24
N ARG A 207 -8.86 -8.43 4.28
CA ARG A 207 -8.61 -9.87 4.25
C ARG A 207 -7.26 -10.14 4.90
N CYS A 208 -7.21 -11.16 5.75
CA CYS A 208 -5.97 -11.73 6.21
C CYS A 208 -5.25 -12.46 5.05
N PRO A 209 -3.91 -12.56 5.10
CA PRO A 209 -3.16 -13.39 4.16
C PRO A 209 -3.71 -14.82 4.08
N VAL A 210 -3.54 -15.46 2.92
CA VAL A 210 -4.02 -16.82 2.69
C VAL A 210 -3.49 -17.78 3.77
N GLY A 211 -4.37 -18.61 4.32
CA GLY A 211 -4.01 -19.56 5.39
C GLY A 211 -4.07 -18.99 6.82
N THR A 212 -4.36 -17.70 6.99
CA THR A 212 -4.49 -17.03 8.29
C THR A 212 -5.93 -16.55 8.55
N ALA A 213 -6.25 -16.29 9.81
CA ALA A 213 -7.53 -15.75 10.28
C ALA A 213 -7.28 -14.65 11.33
N TYR A 214 -8.26 -13.78 11.57
CA TYR A 214 -8.08 -12.67 12.49
C TYR A 214 -8.19 -13.11 13.96
N ASN A 215 -7.09 -13.00 14.69
CA ASN A 215 -7.04 -13.20 16.14
C ASN A 215 -7.46 -11.90 16.86
N LYS A 216 -8.68 -11.89 17.42
CA LYS A 216 -9.24 -10.74 18.15
C LYS A 216 -8.52 -10.39 19.47
N GLU A 217 -7.86 -11.35 20.10
CA GLU A 217 -7.15 -11.14 21.37
C GLU A 217 -5.79 -10.46 21.12
N ARG A 218 -5.12 -10.90 20.05
CA ARG A 218 -3.80 -10.39 19.64
C ARG A 218 -3.88 -9.21 18.67
N ASN A 219 -5.06 -8.94 18.10
CA ASN A 219 -5.31 -7.91 17.08
C ASN A 219 -4.45 -8.04 15.82
N ILE A 220 -4.20 -9.28 15.38
CA ILE A 220 -3.38 -9.62 14.21
C ILE A 220 -4.02 -10.76 13.41
N CYS A 221 -3.60 -10.93 12.15
CA CYS A 221 -3.85 -12.17 11.43
C CYS A 221 -2.87 -13.24 11.94
N ASP A 222 -3.39 -14.37 12.38
CA ASP A 222 -2.64 -15.50 12.92
C ASP A 222 -3.02 -16.77 12.14
N PHE A 223 -2.20 -17.83 12.25
CA PHE A 223 -2.54 -19.11 11.63
C PHE A 223 -3.90 -19.60 12.14
N LYS A 224 -4.72 -20.16 11.25
CA LYS A 224 -6.11 -20.56 11.57
C LYS A 224 -6.23 -21.45 12.82
N HIS A 225 -5.24 -22.31 13.09
CA HIS A 225 -5.24 -23.18 14.27
C HIS A 225 -5.03 -22.44 15.60
N ASN A 226 -4.54 -21.20 15.57
CA ASN A 226 -4.37 -20.32 16.74
C ASN A 226 -5.53 -19.34 16.93
N VAL A 227 -6.59 -19.45 16.11
CA VAL A 227 -7.69 -18.49 16.09
C VAL A 227 -8.99 -19.16 16.46
N VAL A 228 -9.63 -18.64 17.51
CA VAL A 228 -11.03 -18.97 17.82
C VAL A 228 -11.93 -18.07 16.97
N CYS A 229 -12.39 -18.66 15.89
CA CYS A 229 -13.52 -18.23 15.08
C CYS A 229 -14.81 -18.71 15.78
#